data_AF-A0A8T5SCZ3-F1
#
_entry.id   AF-A0A8T5SCZ3-F1
#
_cell.length_a   1.000
_cell.length_b   1.000
_cell.length_c   1.000
_cell.angle_alpha   90.00
_cell.angle_beta   90.00
_cell.angle_gamma   90.00
#
_symmetry.space_group_name_H-M   'P 1'
#
loop_
_entity.id
_entity.type
_entity.pdbx_description
1 polymer ?
#
loop_
_entity_poly.entity_id
_entity_poly.type
_entity_poly.pdbx_seq_one_letter_code
_entity_poly.pdbx_strand_id
1 'polypeptide(L)'
;MGATADYDPGAVNHWSFEIPGRSPISFETFCTGIQAICVFAGVIIFTPHSQDPDTKRDIIWRKTKSLIISSVIFYVVNIIRMLIQIGLYDIGYAWEDIHFSISAASSFIAAIIVLLLHKWIPEFIISIIYIGTLISEPVKYNRKERVGEIVKISKKVKLSLMRKILRMDKKTFSQDVETWSKDFGYTIEDDFLVIPDKEVSNFIELLMQQKPFVKDTAKT
;
A
#
# COMPACT_ATOMS: atom_id res chain seq x y z
N MET A 1 0.60 41.97 -7.18
CA MET A 1 1.17 41.05 -8.18
C MET A 1 1.40 41.81 -9.46
N GLY A 2 2.63 42.19 -9.75
CA GLY A 2 3.03 42.75 -11.05
C GLY A 2 3.41 41.67 -12.07
N ALA A 3 3.01 40.42 -11.80
CA ALA A 3 3.34 39.27 -12.62
C ALA A 3 2.55 39.30 -13.93
N THR A 4 3.23 39.09 -15.05
CA THR A 4 2.64 39.05 -16.40
C THR A 4 2.82 37.66 -17.00
N ALA A 5 1.78 37.16 -17.67
CA ALA A 5 1.88 35.94 -18.44
C ALA A 5 2.36 36.28 -19.85
N ASP A 6 3.35 35.54 -20.34
CA ASP A 6 3.85 35.63 -21.70
C ASP A 6 3.63 34.33 -22.46
N TYR A 7 3.33 34.44 -23.75
CA TYR A 7 3.06 33.31 -24.64
C TYR A 7 4.02 33.32 -25.82
N ASP A 8 4.93 32.34 -25.86
CA ASP A 8 5.88 32.14 -26.96
C ASP A 8 5.69 30.75 -27.59
N PRO A 9 5.05 30.67 -28.78
CA PRO A 9 4.84 29.39 -29.47
C PRO A 9 6.12 28.76 -30.01
N GLY A 10 7.26 29.47 -30.03
CA GLY A 10 8.57 28.96 -30.43
C GLY A 10 9.40 28.41 -29.28
N ALA A 11 9.03 28.69 -28.03
CA ALA A 11 9.72 28.21 -26.85
C ALA A 11 9.34 26.76 -26.50
N VAL A 12 10.23 26.05 -25.79
CA VAL A 12 9.95 24.68 -25.29
C VAL A 12 8.70 24.67 -24.40
N ASN A 13 8.51 25.74 -23.61
CA ASN A 13 7.32 25.95 -22.81
C ASN A 13 6.58 27.17 -23.35
N HIS A 14 5.40 26.94 -23.94
CA HIS A 14 4.65 28.01 -24.61
C HIS A 14 4.14 29.10 -23.67
N TRP A 15 4.05 28.83 -22.37
CA TRP A 15 3.55 29.76 -21.37
C TRP A 15 4.58 29.97 -20.27
N SER A 16 4.86 31.23 -19.97
CA SER A 16 5.71 31.63 -18.86
C SER A 16 5.12 32.79 -18.07
N PHE A 17 5.54 32.94 -16.82
CA PHE A 17 5.20 34.05 -15.95
C PHE A 17 6.47 34.86 -15.67
N GLU A 18 6.45 36.11 -16.10
CA GLU A 18 7.45 37.09 -15.73
C GLU A 18 7.05 37.73 -14.41
N ILE A 19 7.97 37.74 -13.45
CA ILE A 19 7.74 38.30 -12.12
C ILE A 19 8.79 39.39 -11.92
N PRO A 20 8.38 40.65 -11.66
CA PRO A 20 9.31 41.77 -11.53
C PRO A 20 10.42 41.49 -10.50
N GLY A 21 11.68 41.63 -10.94
CA GLY A 21 12.84 41.43 -10.07
C GLY A 21 13.19 39.97 -9.77
N ARG A 22 12.60 39.00 -10.49
CA ARG A 22 12.86 37.56 -10.34
C ARG A 22 13.00 36.85 -11.68
N SER A 23 13.49 35.61 -11.65
CA SER A 23 13.60 34.78 -12.85
C SER A 23 12.21 34.38 -13.36
N PRO A 24 11.99 34.33 -14.69
CA PRO A 24 10.75 33.84 -15.26
C PRO A 24 10.49 32.38 -14.88
N ILE A 25 9.23 32.04 -14.65
CA ILE A 25 8.81 30.67 -14.36
C ILE A 25 7.99 30.16 -15.53
N SER A 26 8.39 29.02 -16.09
CA SER A 26 7.58 28.32 -17.10
C SER A 26 6.92 27.08 -16.50
N PHE A 27 5.70 26.79 -16.94
CA PHE A 27 4.96 25.61 -16.51
C PHE A 27 4.81 24.64 -17.67
N GLU A 28 5.23 23.40 -17.44
CA GLU A 28 5.06 22.32 -18.39
C GLU A 28 3.63 21.74 -18.32
N THR A 29 3.21 21.05 -19.37
CA THR A 29 1.94 20.28 -19.35
C THR A 29 1.91 19.25 -18.22
N PHE A 30 3.07 18.80 -17.74
CA PHE A 30 3.18 17.92 -16.57
C PHE A 30 2.74 18.59 -15.26
N CYS A 31 2.81 19.92 -15.14
CA CYS A 31 2.34 20.67 -13.97
C CYS A 31 0.82 20.60 -13.77
N THR A 32 0.06 20.22 -14.82
CA THR A 32 -1.39 19.99 -14.74
C THR A 32 -1.76 18.70 -14.00
N GLY A 33 -0.78 17.83 -13.74
CA GLY A 33 -0.96 16.53 -13.11
C GLY A 33 -1.60 15.47 -14.00
N ILE A 34 -1.56 15.67 -15.33
CA ILE A 34 -2.09 14.71 -16.31
C ILE A 34 -1.53 13.29 -16.12
N GLN A 35 -0.26 13.15 -15.72
CA GLN A 35 0.35 11.85 -15.40
C GLN A 35 -0.38 11.14 -14.26
N ALA A 36 -0.67 11.86 -13.17
CA ALA A 36 -1.40 11.30 -12.03
C ALA A 36 -2.82 10.91 -12.45
N ILE A 37 -3.50 11.77 -13.23
CA ILE A 37 -4.83 11.47 -13.77
C ILE A 37 -4.80 10.18 -14.61
N CYS A 38 -3.83 10.02 -15.51
CA CYS A 38 -3.67 8.82 -16.33
C CYS A 38 -3.41 7.57 -15.49
N VAL A 39 -2.55 7.65 -14.47
CA VAL A 39 -2.28 6.53 -13.56
C VAL A 39 -3.56 6.12 -12.82
N PHE A 40 -4.26 7.08 -12.23
CA PHE A 40 -5.52 6.81 -11.53
C PHE A 40 -6.60 6.29 -12.48
N ALA A 41 -6.65 6.79 -13.71
CA ALA A 41 -7.58 6.31 -14.71
C ALA A 41 -7.32 4.84 -15.07
N GLY A 42 -6.05 4.48 -15.30
CA GLY A 42 -5.64 3.10 -15.52
C GLY A 42 -6.07 2.21 -14.34
N VAL A 43 -5.75 2.61 -13.11
CA VAL A 43 -6.12 1.86 -11.90
C VAL A 43 -7.64 1.64 -11.81
N ILE A 44 -8.45 2.68 -12.00
CA ILE A 44 -9.92 2.60 -11.90
C ILE A 44 -10.50 1.68 -12.99
N ILE A 45 -10.00 1.80 -14.22
CA ILE A 45 -10.46 1.00 -15.37
C ILE A 45 -10.12 -0.47 -15.12
N PHE A 46 -8.87 -0.78 -14.76
CA PHE A 46 -8.37 -2.15 -14.58
C PHE A 46 -8.72 -2.77 -13.24
N THR A 47 -9.34 -2.04 -12.32
CA THR A 47 -9.84 -2.62 -11.06
C THR A 47 -10.83 -3.74 -11.39
N PRO A 48 -10.59 -4.99 -10.95
CA PRO A 48 -11.52 -6.09 -11.18
C PRO A 48 -12.85 -5.80 -10.48
N HIS A 49 -13.94 -6.31 -11.04
CA HIS A 49 -15.29 -6.06 -10.54
C HIS A 49 -16.02 -7.37 -10.28
N SER A 50 -17.00 -7.32 -9.37
CA SER A 50 -17.84 -8.47 -9.05
C SER A 50 -18.57 -8.99 -10.29
N GLN A 51 -18.64 -10.31 -10.43
CA GLN A 51 -19.43 -10.98 -11.49
C GLN A 51 -20.90 -11.19 -11.09
N ASP A 52 -21.26 -10.83 -9.86
CA ASP A 52 -22.63 -10.87 -9.36
C ASP A 52 -23.56 -9.93 -10.17
N PRO A 53 -24.68 -10.41 -10.73
CA PRO A 53 -25.55 -9.62 -11.61
C PRO A 53 -26.08 -8.34 -10.97
N ASP A 54 -26.42 -8.40 -9.69
CA ASP A 54 -26.98 -7.27 -8.94
C ASP A 54 -25.92 -6.19 -8.71
N THR A 55 -24.69 -6.59 -8.40
CA THR A 55 -23.56 -5.67 -8.18
C THR A 55 -22.98 -5.09 -9.47
N LYS A 56 -23.09 -5.84 -10.58
CA LYS A 56 -22.50 -5.53 -11.90
C LYS A 56 -23.24 -4.45 -12.67
N ARG A 57 -24.56 -4.32 -12.50
CA ARG A 57 -25.44 -3.49 -13.34
C ARG A 57 -24.96 -2.03 -13.48
N ASP A 58 -24.39 -1.47 -12.40
CA ASP A 58 -23.97 -0.07 -12.36
C ASP A 58 -22.45 0.13 -12.37
N ILE A 59 -21.64 -0.92 -12.58
CA ILE A 59 -20.18 -0.85 -12.43
C ILE A 59 -19.54 0.18 -13.36
N ILE A 60 -19.99 0.23 -14.62
CA ILE A 60 -19.47 1.18 -15.62
C ILE A 60 -19.79 2.60 -15.17
N TRP A 61 -21.00 2.84 -14.67
CA TRP A 61 -21.40 4.16 -14.18
C TRP A 61 -20.59 4.59 -12.95
N ARG A 62 -20.40 3.68 -11.98
CA ARG A 62 -19.56 3.94 -10.80
C ARG A 62 -18.12 4.29 -11.19
N LYS A 63 -17.52 3.52 -12.10
CA LYS A 63 -16.17 3.77 -12.62
C LYS A 63 -16.07 5.09 -13.38
N THR A 64 -16.99 5.36 -14.29
CA THR A 64 -17.01 6.62 -15.05
C THR A 64 -17.19 7.84 -14.14
N LYS A 65 -18.14 7.78 -13.21
CA LYS A 65 -18.34 8.84 -12.20
C LYS A 65 -17.06 9.06 -11.39
N SER A 66 -16.42 7.98 -10.98
CA SER A 66 -15.17 8.02 -10.24
C SER A 66 -14.04 8.65 -11.04
N LEU A 67 -13.91 8.32 -12.32
CA LEU A 67 -12.92 8.89 -13.25
C LEU A 67 -13.13 10.40 -13.43
N ILE A 68 -14.36 10.82 -13.66
CA ILE A 68 -14.69 12.24 -13.87
C ILE A 68 -14.38 13.03 -12.60
N ILE A 69 -14.85 12.56 -11.45
CA ILE A 69 -14.67 13.30 -10.20
C ILE A 69 -13.19 13.33 -9.79
N SER A 70 -12.46 12.22 -9.90
CA SER A 70 -11.03 12.22 -9.57
C SER A 70 -10.23 13.15 -10.48
N SER A 71 -10.52 13.14 -11.79
CA SER A 71 -9.86 14.02 -12.77
C SER A 71 -10.11 15.49 -12.47
N VAL A 72 -11.36 15.86 -12.16
CA VAL A 72 -11.73 17.23 -11.80
C VAL A 72 -11.02 17.67 -10.53
N ILE A 73 -10.98 16.83 -9.49
CA ILE A 73 -10.29 17.15 -8.23
C ILE A 73 -8.80 17.37 -8.50
N PHE A 74 -8.14 16.47 -9.23
CA PHE A 74 -6.72 16.61 -9.59
C PHE A 74 -6.46 17.92 -10.32
N TYR A 75 -7.28 18.23 -11.31
CA TYR A 75 -7.13 19.44 -12.12
C TYR A 75 -7.27 20.71 -11.28
N VAL A 76 -8.34 20.82 -10.49
CA VAL A 76 -8.59 21.98 -9.61
C VAL A 76 -7.47 22.16 -8.60
N VAL A 77 -7.03 21.08 -7.97
CA VAL A 77 -5.95 21.10 -6.99
C VAL A 77 -4.65 21.58 -7.61
N ASN A 78 -4.31 21.12 -8.82
CA ASN A 78 -3.08 21.54 -9.48
C ASN A 78 -3.13 23.01 -9.89
N ILE A 79 -4.29 23.54 -10.28
CA ILE A 79 -4.44 24.98 -10.50
C ILE A 79 -4.20 25.75 -9.19
N ILE A 80 -4.84 25.35 -8.09
CA ILE A 80 -4.65 25.99 -6.77
C ILE A 80 -3.18 25.92 -6.36
N ARG A 81 -2.54 24.77 -6.56
CA ARG A 81 -1.12 24.54 -6.31
C ARG A 81 -0.26 25.57 -7.05
N MET A 82 -0.48 25.73 -8.35
CA MET A 82 0.26 26.69 -9.19
C MET A 82 0.04 28.13 -8.73
N LEU A 83 -1.21 28.51 -8.40
CA LEU A 83 -1.53 29.86 -7.90
C LEU A 83 -0.82 30.16 -6.58
N ILE A 84 -0.79 29.21 -5.65
CA ILE A 84 -0.08 29.38 -4.38
C ILE A 84 1.43 29.48 -4.62
N GLN A 85 2.00 28.66 -5.52
CA GLN A 85 3.42 28.71 -5.86
C GLN A 85 3.82 30.07 -6.43
N ILE A 86 3.06 30.61 -7.37
CA ILE A 86 3.29 31.94 -7.95
C ILE A 86 3.17 33.01 -6.86
N GLY A 87 2.11 32.94 -6.03
CA GLY A 87 1.89 33.93 -4.97
C GLY A 87 2.98 33.95 -3.91
N LEU A 88 3.46 32.78 -3.46
CA LEU A 88 4.56 32.68 -2.51
C LEU A 88 5.89 33.14 -3.12
N TYR A 89 6.09 32.88 -4.41
CA TYR A 89 7.28 33.34 -5.10
C TYR A 89 7.25 34.86 -5.32
N ASP A 90 6.10 35.48 -5.56
CA ASP A 90 5.96 36.95 -5.64
C ASP A 90 6.31 37.65 -4.32
N ILE A 91 5.94 37.07 -3.17
CA ILE A 91 6.19 37.68 -1.84
C ILE A 91 7.59 37.44 -1.27
N GLY A 92 8.46 36.69 -1.95
CA GLY A 92 9.87 36.61 -1.55
C GLY A 92 10.46 35.20 -1.38
N TYR A 93 9.66 34.14 -1.34
CA TYR A 93 10.18 32.80 -1.04
C TYR A 93 11.00 32.24 -2.21
N ALA A 94 11.99 31.38 -1.92
CA ALA A 94 12.79 30.75 -2.96
C ALA A 94 11.98 29.70 -3.74
N TRP A 95 12.14 29.64 -5.07
CA TRP A 95 11.37 28.72 -5.92
C TRP A 95 11.55 27.26 -5.51
N GLU A 96 12.79 26.84 -5.24
CA GLU A 96 13.11 25.45 -4.87
C GLU A 96 12.37 24.97 -3.61
N ASP A 97 12.28 25.82 -2.59
CA ASP A 97 11.63 25.49 -1.33
C ASP A 97 10.11 25.34 -1.48
N ILE A 98 9.51 26.21 -2.29
CA ILE A 98 8.05 26.24 -2.51
C ILE A 98 7.66 25.13 -3.48
N HIS A 99 8.38 24.99 -4.59
CA HIS A 99 8.05 24.06 -5.66
C HIS A 99 7.97 22.64 -5.12
N PHE A 100 8.99 22.20 -4.37
CA PHE A 100 9.06 20.84 -3.82
C PHE A 100 8.07 20.63 -2.68
N SER A 101 8.02 21.54 -1.69
CA SER A 101 7.16 21.38 -0.50
C SER A 101 5.68 21.35 -0.86
N ILE A 102 5.25 22.24 -1.76
CA ILE A 102 3.87 22.28 -2.23
C ILE A 102 3.57 21.11 -3.18
N SER A 103 4.56 20.64 -3.95
CA SER A 103 4.42 19.38 -4.70
C SER A 103 4.18 18.21 -3.76
N ALA A 104 4.96 18.09 -2.69
CA ALA A 104 4.81 17.02 -1.71
C ALA A 104 3.44 17.08 -1.01
N ALA A 105 2.93 18.28 -0.73
CA ALA A 105 1.59 18.46 -0.17
C ALA A 105 0.47 17.90 -1.08
N SER A 106 0.66 17.88 -2.40
CA SER A 106 -0.32 17.28 -3.34
C SER A 106 -0.47 15.76 -3.18
N SER A 107 0.49 15.07 -2.55
CA SER A 107 0.37 13.63 -2.24
C SER A 107 -0.76 13.33 -1.23
N PHE A 108 -1.05 14.25 -0.31
CA PHE A 108 -2.19 14.12 0.61
C PHE A 108 -3.52 14.13 -0.14
N ILE A 109 -3.59 14.85 -1.25
CA ILE A 109 -4.80 14.92 -2.08
C ILE A 109 -5.00 13.61 -2.83
N ALA A 110 -3.93 12.98 -3.31
CA ALA A 110 -4.00 11.62 -3.85
C ALA A 110 -4.54 10.63 -2.81
N ALA A 111 -4.12 10.74 -1.54
CA ALA A 111 -4.65 9.91 -0.45
C ALA A 111 -6.16 10.15 -0.20
N ILE A 112 -6.60 11.41 -0.20
CA ILE A 112 -8.03 11.76 -0.09
C ILE A 112 -8.83 11.19 -1.26
N ILE A 113 -8.32 11.28 -2.47
CA ILE A 113 -8.95 10.70 -3.66
C ILE A 113 -9.09 9.18 -3.47
N VAL A 114 -8.04 8.48 -3.06
CA VAL A 114 -8.10 7.04 -2.74
C VAL A 114 -9.19 6.71 -1.70
N LEU A 115 -9.34 7.53 -0.66
CA LEU A 115 -10.42 7.36 0.32
C LEU A 115 -11.81 7.59 -0.27
N LEU A 116 -11.96 8.56 -1.18
CA LEU A 116 -13.21 8.81 -1.90
C LEU A 116 -13.52 7.68 -2.90
N LEU A 117 -12.50 7.10 -3.54
CA LEU A 117 -12.65 5.95 -4.46
C LEU A 117 -13.27 4.75 -3.73
N HIS A 118 -12.93 4.50 -2.46
CA HIS A 118 -13.53 3.43 -1.67
C HIS A 118 -15.07 3.53 -1.59
N LYS A 119 -15.64 4.75 -1.55
CA LYS A 119 -17.09 4.95 -1.52
C LYS A 119 -17.77 4.61 -2.85
N TRP A 120 -17.07 4.78 -3.97
CA TRP A 120 -17.64 4.57 -5.31
C TRP A 120 -17.28 3.22 -5.92
N ILE A 121 -16.12 2.67 -5.57
CA ILE A 121 -15.57 1.41 -6.08
C ILE A 121 -14.95 0.65 -4.88
N PRO A 122 -15.75 0.05 -3.98
CA PRO A 122 -15.22 -0.75 -2.89
C PRO A 122 -14.37 -1.94 -3.38
N GLU A 123 -14.62 -2.43 -4.59
CA GLU A 123 -13.84 -3.47 -5.25
C GLU A 123 -12.37 -3.09 -5.41
N PHE A 124 -12.05 -1.79 -5.51
CA PHE A 124 -10.68 -1.30 -5.55
C PHE A 124 -9.89 -1.66 -4.28
N ILE A 125 -10.49 -1.44 -3.11
CA ILE A 125 -9.86 -1.76 -1.83
C ILE A 125 -9.72 -3.27 -1.65
N ILE A 126 -10.75 -4.03 -2.02
CA ILE A 126 -10.70 -5.50 -1.98
C ILE A 126 -9.59 -6.03 -2.89
N SER A 127 -9.41 -5.42 -4.07
CA SER A 127 -8.35 -5.79 -5.01
C SER A 127 -6.96 -5.54 -4.44
N ILE A 128 -6.74 -4.39 -3.78
CA ILE A 128 -5.48 -4.10 -3.10
C ILE A 128 -5.19 -5.12 -2.00
N ILE A 129 -6.20 -5.42 -1.16
CA ILE A 129 -6.07 -6.41 -0.08
C ILE A 129 -5.73 -7.78 -0.68
N TYR A 130 -6.43 -8.18 -1.74
CA TYR A 130 -6.23 -9.46 -2.41
C TYR A 130 -4.82 -9.58 -3.02
N ILE A 131 -4.35 -8.55 -3.75
CA ILE A 131 -2.97 -8.52 -4.26
C ILE A 131 -1.96 -8.60 -3.11
N GLY A 132 -2.21 -7.87 -2.01
CA GLY A 132 -1.39 -7.96 -0.80
C GLY A 132 -1.35 -9.38 -0.22
N THR A 133 -2.49 -10.09 -0.22
CA THR A 133 -2.54 -11.50 0.22
C THR A 133 -1.75 -12.41 -0.71
N LEU A 134 -1.94 -12.31 -2.04
CA LEU A 134 -1.24 -13.11 -3.05
C LEU A 134 0.28 -12.94 -2.98
N ILE A 135 0.78 -11.72 -2.77
CA ILE A 135 2.22 -11.48 -2.63
C ILE A 135 2.73 -12.03 -1.29
N SER A 136 1.92 -11.96 -0.23
CA SER A 136 2.32 -12.40 1.11
C SER A 136 2.36 -13.92 1.27
N GLU A 137 1.52 -14.67 0.55
CA GLU A 137 1.38 -16.12 0.71
C GLU A 137 2.62 -16.93 0.34
N PRO A 138 3.25 -16.73 -0.83
CA PRO A 138 4.49 -17.41 -1.19
C PRO A 138 5.61 -17.12 -0.18
N VAL A 139 5.68 -15.88 0.31
CA VAL A 139 6.66 -15.47 1.32
C VAL A 139 6.40 -16.17 2.65
N LYS A 140 5.13 -16.39 3.05
CA LYS A 140 4.78 -17.16 4.24
C LYS A 140 5.15 -18.63 4.07
N TYR A 141 4.79 -19.22 2.94
CA TYR A 141 5.07 -20.61 2.62
C TYR A 141 6.57 -20.91 2.67
N ASN A 142 7.38 -20.13 1.93
CA ASN A 142 8.83 -20.31 1.89
C ASN A 142 9.50 -20.17 3.26
N ARG A 143 8.97 -19.30 4.15
CA ARG A 143 9.48 -19.19 5.52
C ARG A 143 9.16 -20.43 6.36
N LYS A 144 7.93 -20.94 6.27
CA LYS A 144 7.52 -22.15 6.97
C LYS A 144 8.32 -23.37 6.49
N GLU A 145 8.54 -23.49 5.18
CA GLU A 145 9.33 -24.55 4.57
C GLU A 145 10.78 -24.55 5.07
N ARG A 146 11.48 -23.41 5.00
CA ARG A 146 12.84 -23.27 5.54
C ARG A 146 12.95 -23.67 7.01
N VAL A 147 11.92 -23.36 7.79
CA VAL A 147 11.90 -23.73 9.21
C VAL A 147 11.61 -25.22 9.38
N GLY A 148 10.75 -25.80 8.55
CA GLY A 148 10.56 -27.23 8.47
C GLY A 148 11.88 -27.96 8.15
N GLU A 149 12.67 -27.46 7.21
CA GLU A 149 14.01 -28.00 6.91
C GLU A 149 14.97 -27.89 8.10
N ILE A 150 15.00 -26.73 8.78
CA ILE A 150 15.80 -26.56 10.00
C ILE A 150 15.37 -27.59 11.05
N VAL A 151 14.07 -27.74 11.31
CA VAL A 151 13.55 -28.71 12.29
C VAL A 151 13.94 -30.14 11.92
N LYS A 152 13.90 -30.53 10.64
CA LYS A 152 14.32 -31.86 10.19
C LYS A 152 15.78 -32.16 10.53
N ILE A 153 16.66 -31.16 10.45
CA ILE A 153 18.10 -31.32 10.64
C ILE A 153 18.50 -31.14 12.11
N SER A 154 18.12 -30.02 12.71
CA SER A 154 18.58 -29.62 14.04
C SER A 154 17.69 -30.14 15.17
N LYS A 155 16.45 -30.54 14.86
CA LYS A 155 15.39 -30.89 15.83
C LYS A 155 15.09 -29.77 16.83
N LYS A 156 15.60 -28.56 16.54
CA LYS A 156 15.51 -27.39 17.42
C LYS A 156 15.16 -26.14 16.61
N VAL A 157 14.22 -25.34 17.10
CA VAL A 157 13.83 -24.06 16.51
C VAL A 157 13.94 -22.94 17.54
N LYS A 158 14.56 -21.82 17.17
CA LYS A 158 14.60 -20.64 18.04
C LYS A 158 13.19 -20.12 18.29
N LEU A 159 12.83 -19.86 19.56
CA LEU A 159 11.54 -19.26 19.95
C LEU A 159 11.28 -17.95 19.20
N SER A 160 12.31 -17.11 19.03
CA SER A 160 12.22 -15.85 18.30
C SER A 160 11.88 -16.03 16.82
N LEU A 161 12.34 -17.12 16.20
CA LEU A 161 12.04 -17.49 14.82
C LEU A 161 10.60 -18.04 14.73
N MET A 162 10.21 -18.91 15.66
CA MET A 162 8.85 -19.44 15.74
C MET A 162 7.80 -18.33 15.86
N ARG A 163 8.00 -17.40 16.78
CA ARG A 163 7.13 -16.21 16.94
C ARG A 163 7.01 -15.41 15.66
N LYS A 164 8.11 -15.21 14.92
CA LYS A 164 8.11 -14.46 13.65
C LYS A 164 7.30 -15.17 12.55
N ILE A 165 7.34 -16.49 12.51
CA ILE A 165 6.58 -17.30 11.53
C ILE A 165 5.09 -17.25 11.85
N LEU A 166 4.74 -17.40 13.12
CA LEU A 166 3.35 -17.33 13.58
C LEU A 166 2.79 -15.89 13.58
N ARG A 167 3.65 -14.89 13.41
CA ARG A 167 3.33 -13.44 13.44
C ARG A 167 2.55 -13.04 14.70
N MET A 168 2.88 -13.68 15.82
CA MET A 168 2.28 -13.38 17.12
C MET A 168 3.05 -12.27 17.82
N ASP A 169 2.35 -11.49 18.62
CA ASP A 169 3.01 -10.58 19.55
C ASP A 169 3.77 -11.36 20.63
N LYS A 170 4.71 -10.68 21.30
CA LYS A 170 5.57 -11.34 22.30
C LYS A 170 4.75 -11.92 23.47
N LYS A 171 3.71 -11.22 23.91
CA LYS A 171 2.97 -11.56 25.11
C LYS A 171 2.10 -12.79 24.86
N THR A 172 1.30 -12.78 23.80
CA THR A 172 0.47 -13.92 23.39
C THR A 172 1.32 -15.14 23.07
N PHE A 173 2.42 -14.96 22.34
CA PHE A 173 3.32 -16.08 22.03
C PHE A 173 3.89 -16.74 23.29
N SER A 174 4.37 -15.96 24.26
CA SER A 174 4.92 -16.52 25.49
C SER A 174 3.87 -17.25 26.33
N GLN A 175 2.62 -16.81 26.32
CA GLN A 175 1.52 -17.50 27.02
C GLN A 175 1.13 -18.82 26.34
N ASP A 176 1.04 -18.80 25.01
CA ASP A 176 0.53 -19.94 24.25
C ASP A 176 1.60 -21.02 24.06
N VAL A 177 2.87 -20.64 23.85
CA VAL A 177 3.96 -21.59 23.56
C VAL A 177 4.20 -22.58 24.70
N GLU A 178 4.00 -22.16 25.95
CA GLU A 178 4.07 -23.05 27.11
C GLU A 178 2.88 -24.01 27.13
N THR A 179 1.70 -23.54 26.79
CA THR A 179 0.47 -24.36 26.77
C THR A 179 0.55 -25.42 25.67
N TRP A 180 0.99 -25.02 24.47
CA TRP A 180 1.20 -25.88 23.32
C TRP A 180 2.26 -26.96 23.54
N SER A 181 3.24 -26.76 24.43
CA SER A 181 4.23 -27.80 24.75
C SER A 181 3.57 -29.09 25.26
N LYS A 182 2.49 -28.95 26.02
CA LYS A 182 1.70 -30.08 26.56
C LYS A 182 0.87 -30.76 25.47
N ASP A 183 0.37 -29.98 24.52
CA ASP A 183 -0.53 -30.46 23.47
C ASP A 183 0.23 -31.10 22.29
N PHE A 184 1.44 -30.63 22.01
CA PHE A 184 2.21 -30.98 20.80
C PHE A 184 3.58 -31.62 21.09
N GLY A 185 3.89 -31.89 22.37
CA GLY A 185 4.96 -32.80 22.78
C GLY A 185 6.39 -32.29 22.62
N TYR A 186 6.60 -31.00 22.37
CA TYR A 186 7.92 -30.37 22.35
C TYR A 186 8.32 -29.87 23.74
N THR A 187 9.62 -29.69 23.98
CA THR A 187 10.16 -29.06 25.19
C THR A 187 10.78 -27.69 24.87
N ILE A 188 10.93 -26.85 25.89
CA ILE A 188 11.61 -25.56 25.76
C ILE A 188 12.92 -25.65 26.54
N GLU A 189 14.04 -25.50 25.84
CA GLU A 189 15.39 -25.44 26.41
C GLU A 189 15.98 -24.07 26.06
N ASP A 190 16.24 -23.24 27.07
CA ASP A 190 16.69 -21.85 26.92
C ASP A 190 15.81 -21.06 25.92
N ASP A 191 16.38 -20.70 24.78
CA ASP A 191 15.73 -19.95 23.70
C ASP A 191 15.24 -20.84 22.54
N PHE A 192 15.21 -22.16 22.73
CA PHE A 192 14.89 -23.14 21.69
C PHE A 192 13.70 -24.03 22.06
N LEU A 193 12.84 -24.26 21.06
CA LEU A 193 11.89 -25.36 21.01
C LEU A 193 12.64 -26.60 20.57
N VAL A 194 12.64 -27.63 21.39
CA VAL A 194 13.27 -28.92 21.12
C VAL A 194 12.17 -29.94 20.85
N ILE A 195 12.22 -30.54 19.66
CA ILE A 195 11.16 -31.39 19.15
C ILE A 195 11.69 -32.84 19.15
N PRO A 196 11.03 -33.77 19.86
CA PRO A 196 11.42 -35.18 19.84
C PRO A 196 11.37 -35.76 18.43
N ASP A 197 12.27 -36.67 18.10
CA ASP A 197 12.39 -37.28 16.75
C ASP A 197 11.06 -37.82 16.21
N LYS A 198 10.27 -38.45 17.09
CA LYS A 198 8.95 -39.01 16.76
C LYS A 198 7.89 -37.96 16.41
N GLU A 199 8.05 -36.73 16.89
CA GLU A 199 7.09 -35.62 16.70
C GLU A 199 7.51 -34.65 15.58
N VAL A 200 8.71 -34.78 15.02
CA VAL A 200 9.24 -33.87 13.99
C VAL A 200 8.30 -33.74 12.79
N SER A 201 7.82 -34.87 12.26
CA SER A 201 6.90 -34.87 11.11
C SER A 201 5.57 -34.20 11.43
N ASN A 202 5.00 -34.51 12.59
CA ASN A 202 3.75 -33.96 13.08
C ASN A 202 3.84 -32.44 13.30
N PHE A 203 4.95 -31.97 13.90
CA PHE A 203 5.23 -30.56 14.11
C PHE A 203 5.32 -29.77 12.79
N ILE A 204 5.99 -30.33 11.78
CA ILE A 204 6.12 -29.69 10.46
C ILE A 204 4.75 -29.62 9.77
N GLU A 205 3.97 -30.70 9.83
CA GLU A 205 2.61 -30.72 9.28
C GLU A 205 1.73 -29.64 9.92
N LEU A 206 1.74 -29.54 11.25
CA LEU A 206 1.05 -28.49 12.01
C LEU A 206 1.51 -27.08 11.61
N LEU A 207 2.82 -26.88 11.45
CA LEU A 207 3.37 -25.59 11.03
C LEU A 207 2.86 -25.16 9.65
N MET A 208 2.63 -26.12 8.74
CA MET A 208 2.19 -25.87 7.37
C MET A 208 0.69 -25.56 7.26
N GLN A 209 -0.12 -25.86 8.28
CA GLN A 209 -1.55 -25.54 8.30
C GLN A 209 -1.83 -24.03 8.20
N GLN A 210 -3.03 -23.67 7.72
CA GLN A 210 -3.47 -22.26 7.68
C GLN A 210 -3.54 -21.63 9.08
N LYS A 211 -3.92 -22.41 10.09
CA LYS A 211 -3.97 -22.01 11.51
C LYS A 211 -3.15 -22.98 12.37
N PRO A 212 -1.81 -22.83 12.40
CA PRO A 212 -0.94 -23.70 13.19
C PRO A 212 -1.29 -23.63 14.68
N PHE A 213 -1.24 -24.76 15.39
CA PHE A 213 -1.39 -24.86 16.85
C PHE A 213 -2.75 -24.42 17.41
N VAL A 214 -3.77 -24.29 16.54
CA VAL A 214 -5.17 -24.15 16.96
C VAL A 214 -5.82 -25.52 16.89
N LYS A 215 -6.36 -26.03 18.01
CA LYS A 215 -7.20 -27.24 17.98
C LYS A 215 -8.45 -26.93 17.15
N ASP A 216 -8.66 -27.65 16.06
CA ASP A 216 -9.93 -27.59 15.34
C ASP A 216 -11.04 -28.02 16.31
N THR A 217 -11.81 -27.06 16.81
CA THR A 217 -13.05 -27.31 17.56
C THR A 217 -14.18 -27.75 16.62
N ALA A 218 -13.87 -28.55 15.62
CA ALA A 218 -14.80 -29.05 14.61
C ALA A 218 -14.69 -30.58 14.54
N LYS A 219 -15.27 -31.24 15.55
CA LYS A 219 -15.83 -32.60 15.48
C LYS A 219 -16.55 -32.91 16.80
N THR A 220 -17.75 -32.37 16.92
CA THR A 220 -18.86 -32.96 17.69
C THR A 220 -20.12 -32.77 16.88
#